data_AF-A0A1B1Z2L0-F1
#
_entry.id   AF-A0A1B1Z2L0-F1
#
_cell.length_a   1.000
_cell.length_b   1.000
_cell.length_c   1.000
_cell.angle_alpha   90.00
_cell.angle_beta   90.00
_cell.angle_gamma   90.00
#
_symmetry.space_group_name_H-M   'P 1'
#
loop_
_entity.id
_entity.type
_entity.pdbx_description
1 polymer ?
#
loop_
_entity_poly.entity_id
_entity_poly.type
_entity_poly.pdbx_seq_one_letter_code
_entity_poly.pdbx_strand_id
1 'polypeptide(L)' 'MRHHHHKGNKDKNLTSLPQVPKNQIADSNSEEYEFAKELNAEYEFEKKPGFDTTGVRRKDDDEE' A
#
# COMPACT_ATOMS: atom_id res chain seq x y z
N MET A 1 24.01 37.62 -25.50
CA MET A 1 24.37 36.50 -24.61
C MET A 1 23.83 35.22 -25.24
N ARG A 2 24.70 34.26 -25.62
CA ARG A 2 24.30 33.02 -26.29
C ARG A 2 24.07 31.93 -25.24
N HIS A 3 22.86 31.37 -25.18
CA HIS A 3 22.49 30.34 -24.21
C HIS A 3 23.20 29.01 -24.53
N HIS A 4 23.99 28.52 -23.58
CA HIS A 4 24.52 27.15 -23.57
C HIS A 4 23.38 26.18 -23.24
N HIS A 5 22.93 25.39 -24.21
CA HIS A 5 22.07 24.24 -23.93
C HIS A 5 22.93 23.00 -23.67
N HIS A 6 23.37 22.82 -22.42
CA HIS A 6 23.87 21.52 -21.97
C HIS A 6 22.68 20.57 -21.81
N LYS A 7 22.50 19.66 -22.77
CA LYS A 7 21.65 18.48 -22.64
C LYS A 7 22.54 17.25 -22.43
N GLY A 8 22.26 16.46 -21.39
CA GLY A 8 22.84 15.14 -21.12
C GLY A 8 23.81 15.17 -19.94
N ASN A 9 23.61 14.40 -18.87
CA ASN A 9 23.16 13.02 -18.81
C ASN A 9 22.06 12.83 -17.78
N LYS A 10 20.87 12.37 -18.19
CA LYS A 10 19.92 11.77 -17.25
C LYS A 10 20.44 10.37 -16.96
N ASP A 11 20.85 10.11 -15.72
CA ASP A 11 21.28 8.79 -15.30
C ASP A 11 20.16 7.78 -15.58
N LYS A 12 20.45 6.83 -16.49
CA LYS A 12 19.52 5.76 -16.91
C LYS A 12 19.39 4.64 -15.86
N ASN A 13 19.98 4.83 -14.68
CA ASN A 13 20.01 3.86 -13.60
C ASN A 13 18.83 4.01 -12.62
N LEU A 14 17.90 4.93 -12.86
CA LEU A 14 16.66 5.05 -12.08
C LEU A 14 15.58 4.03 -12.49
N THR A 15 15.88 3.15 -13.45
CA THR A 15 14.85 2.42 -14.22
C THR A 15 14.74 0.92 -13.98
N SER A 16 15.30 0.35 -12.90
CA SER A 16 15.13 -1.11 -12.70
C SER A 16 15.02 -1.58 -11.26
N LEU A 17 14.33 -0.83 -10.40
CA LEU A 17 13.62 -1.55 -9.34
C LEU A 17 12.44 -2.26 -10.01
N PRO A 18 12.27 -3.58 -9.85
CA PRO A 18 11.14 -4.30 -10.41
C PRO A 18 9.88 -3.69 -9.81
N GLN A 19 9.24 -2.83 -10.60
CA GLN A 19 7.97 -2.24 -10.24
C GLN A 19 7.00 -3.41 -10.16
N VAL A 20 6.51 -3.71 -8.95
CA VAL A 20 5.49 -4.75 -8.72
C VAL A 20 4.42 -4.57 -9.81
N PRO A 21 4.00 -5.64 -10.51
CA PRO A 21 3.06 -5.52 -11.62
C PRO A 21 1.83 -4.74 -11.15
N LYS A 22 1.56 -3.61 -11.81
CA LYS A 22 0.48 -2.67 -11.46
C LYS A 22 -0.92 -3.29 -11.50
N ASN A 23 -1.03 -4.49 -12.07
CA ASN A 23 -2.27 -5.22 -12.32
C ASN A 23 -2.72 -6.08 -11.13
N GLN A 24 -1.99 -6.06 -10.00
CA GLN A 24 -2.39 -6.73 -8.75
C GLN A 24 -3.03 -5.77 -7.74
N ILE A 25 -3.41 -4.58 -8.18
CA ILE A 25 -4.28 -3.71 -7.38
C ILE A 25 -5.69 -4.22 -7.64
N ALA A 26 -6.32 -4.86 -6.66
CA ALA A 26 -7.70 -5.30 -6.77
C ALA A 26 -8.56 -4.12 -7.23
N ASP A 27 -9.33 -4.30 -8.30
CA ASP A 27 -10.21 -3.26 -8.82
C ASP A 27 -11.22 -2.88 -7.72
N SER A 28 -11.48 -1.59 -7.53
CA SER A 28 -12.40 -1.11 -6.49
C SER A 28 -13.87 -1.51 -6.71
N ASN A 29 -14.16 -2.21 -7.80
CA ASN A 29 -15.47 -2.77 -8.13
C ASN A 29 -15.48 -4.30 -8.08
N SER A 30 -14.38 -4.92 -7.66
CA SER A 30 -14.27 -6.37 -7.51
C SER A 30 -15.00 -6.85 -6.25
N GLU A 31 -15.49 -8.09 -6.29
CA GLU A 31 -16.11 -8.72 -5.12
C GLU A 31 -15.11 -8.83 -3.96
N GLU A 32 -13.83 -9.07 -4.27
CA GLU A 32 -12.75 -9.11 -3.31
C GLU A 32 -12.56 -7.78 -2.57
N TYR A 33 -12.78 -6.64 -3.26
CA TYR A 33 -12.68 -5.32 -2.63
C TYR A 33 -13.84 -5.03 -1.67
N GLU A 34 -15.06 -5.43 -2.04
CA GLU A 34 -16.21 -5.30 -1.12
C GLU A 34 -16.06 -6.21 0.09
N PHE A 35 -15.58 -7.44 -0.10
CA PHE A 35 -15.26 -8.35 1.01
C PHE A 35 -14.16 -7.79 1.93
N ALA A 36 -13.11 -7.19 1.37
CA ALA A 36 -12.05 -6.57 2.16
C ALA A 36 -12.57 -5.36 2.98
N LYS A 37 -13.54 -4.60 2.46
CA LYS A 37 -14.19 -3.53 3.24
C LYS A 37 -14.98 -4.08 4.42
N GLU A 38 -15.73 -5.15 4.22
CA GLU A 38 -16.50 -5.81 5.27
C GLU A 38 -15.58 -6.28 6.40
N LEU A 39 -14.49 -6.97 6.07
CA LEU A 39 -13.50 -7.40 7.05
C LEU A 39 -12.85 -6.22 7.80
N ASN A 40 -12.49 -5.15 7.10
CA ASN A 40 -11.91 -3.96 7.73
C ASN A 40 -12.93 -3.19 8.60
N ALA A 41 -14.22 -3.37 8.35
CA ALA A 41 -15.27 -2.80 9.19
C ALA A 41 -15.37 -3.57 10.51
N GLU A 42 -15.40 -4.90 10.46
CA GLU A 42 -15.60 -5.78 11.63
C GLU A 42 -14.34 -5.99 12.48
N TYR A 43 -13.16 -6.07 11.85
CA TYR A 43 -11.91 -6.45 12.51
C TYR A 43 -10.88 -5.33 12.51
N GLU A 44 -9.97 -5.38 13.48
CA GLU A 44 -8.77 -4.53 13.53
C GLU A 44 -7.54 -5.27 14.07
N PHE A 45 -6.35 -4.76 13.74
CA PHE A 45 -5.09 -5.37 14.17
C PHE A 45 -4.80 -5.07 15.65
N GLU A 46 -4.51 -6.12 16.40
CA GLU A 46 -4.04 -5.98 17.78
C GLU A 46 -2.56 -5.59 17.78
N LYS A 47 -2.24 -4.41 18.34
CA LYS A 47 -0.87 -3.93 18.46
C LYS A 47 -0.38 -4.03 19.89
N LYS A 48 0.58 -4.92 20.13
CA LYS A 48 1.26 -5.06 21.43
C LYS A 48 2.46 -4.10 21.50
N PRO A 49 2.71 -3.43 22.64
CA PRO A 49 3.87 -2.55 22.78
C PRO A 49 5.18 -3.30 22.52
N GLY A 50 6.02 -2.76 21.63
CA GLY A 50 7.34 -3.33 21.32
C GLY A 50 7.33 -4.57 20.41
N PHE A 51 6.17 -4.99 19.91
CA PHE A 51 6.04 -6.08 18.94
C PHE A 51 5.29 -5.61 17.70
N ASP A 52 5.58 -6.26 16.57
CA ASP A 52 4.78 -6.09 15.36
C ASP A 52 3.36 -6.64 15.57
N THR A 53 2.41 -6.21 14.74
CA THR A 53 1.02 -6.68 14.80
C THR A 53 0.96 -8.16 14.43
N THR A 54 0.68 -9.02 15.41
CA THR A 54 0.59 -10.48 15.21
C THR A 54 -0.84 -11.01 15.32
N GLY A 55 -1.79 -10.18 15.74
CA GLY A 55 -3.16 -10.58 16.04
C GLY A 55 -4.20 -9.68 15.41
N VAL A 56 -5.43 -10.16 15.38
CA VAL A 56 -6.62 -9.45 14.91
C VAL A 56 -7.70 -9.63 15.97
N ARG A 57 -8.47 -8.57 16.24
CA ARG A 57 -9.60 -8.57 17.18
C ARG A 57 -10.83 -7.99 16.50
N ARG A 58 -12.03 -8.32 16.99
CA ARG A 58 -13.27 -7.66 16.56
C ARG A 58 -13.36 -6.30 17.24
N LYS A 59 -13.96 -5.33 16.55
CA LYS A 59 -14.17 -4.00 17.12
C LYS A 59 -15.29 -3.98 18.16
N ASP A 60 -16.33 -4.78 17.94
CA ASP A 60 -17.49 -4.84 18.82
C ASP A 60 -17.19 -5.48 20.20
N ASP A 61 -16.06 -6.18 20.34
CA ASP A 61 -15.64 -6.79 21.61
C ASP A 61 -15.18 -5.76 22.66
N ASP A 62 -14.97 -4.49 22.29
CA ASP A 62 -14.53 -3.41 23.19
C ASP A 62 -15.68 -2.55 23.74
N GLU A 63 -16.92 -2.72 23.25
CA GLU A 63 -18.08 -1.89 23.64
C GLU A 63 -18.89 -2.45 24.84
N GLU A 64 -18.40 -3.48 25.53
CA GLU A 64 -19.02 -4.09 26.73
C GLU A 64 -18.23 -3.80 28.02
#